data_AF-A0A920MEV7-F1
#
_entry.id   AF-A0A920MEV7-F1
#
_cell.length_a   1.000
_cell.length_b   1.000
_cell.length_c   1.000
_cell.angle_alpha   90.00
_cell.angle_beta   90.00
_cell.angle_gamma   90.00
#
_symmetry.space_group_name_H-M   'P 1'
#
loop_
_entity.id
_entity.type
_entity.pdbx_description
1 polymer ?
#
loop_
_entity_poly.entity_id
_entity_poly.type
_entity_poly.pdbx_seq_one_letter_code
_entity_poly.pdbx_strand_id
1 'polypeptide(L)'
;MIIVDEKHRFGVRQKEFLQKLKRDVDFLAMTATPIPRTLNMAIGDLRDISMIMSAPESRVPVKTFVTEWHNSVVKEAIARELDRGGRYFLYTIRLKTSRA
;
A
#
# COMPACT_ATOMS: atom_id res chain seq x y z
N MET A 1 11.69 7.51 20.45
CA MET A 1 10.75 6.69 19.67
C MET A 1 10.82 7.07 18.19
N ILE A 2 10.97 6.08 17.30
CA ILE A 2 10.99 6.22 15.83
C ILE A 2 9.81 5.42 15.27
N ILE A 3 8.97 6.06 14.44
CA ILE A 3 7.86 5.42 13.73
C ILE A 3 8.18 5.43 12.23
N VAL A 4 8.12 4.26 11.60
CA VAL A 4 8.34 4.11 10.15
C VAL A 4 7.12 3.44 9.53
N ASP A 5 6.51 4.12 8.57
CA ASP A 5 5.41 3.57 7.77
C ASP A 5 5.91 3.10 6.41
N GLU A 6 5.30 2.04 5.88
CA GLU A 6 5.60 1.43 4.57
C GLU A 6 7.09 1.23 4.28
N LYS A 7 7.83 0.70 5.26
CA LYS A 7 9.29 0.46 5.18
C LYS A 7 9.74 -0.25 3.89
N HIS A 8 8.88 -1.07 3.28
CA HIS A 8 9.22 -1.78 2.05
C HIS A 8 9.58 -0.83 0.89
N ARG A 9 8.98 0.38 0.84
CA ARG A 9 9.25 1.41 -0.18
C ARG A 9 10.61 2.11 -0.04
N PHE A 10 11.31 1.92 1.08
CA PHE A 10 12.54 2.64 1.36
C PHE A 10 13.71 2.09 0.54
N GLY A 11 14.56 2.99 0.04
CA GLY A 11 15.80 2.63 -0.63
C GLY A 11 16.82 2.00 0.33
N VAL A 12 17.83 1.33 -0.22
CA VAL A 12 18.85 0.61 0.57
C VAL A 12 19.56 1.55 1.56
N ARG A 13 20.00 2.74 1.09
CA ARG A 13 20.67 3.75 1.94
C ARG A 13 19.82 4.20 3.13
N GLN A 14 18.53 4.40 2.91
CA GLN A 14 17.60 4.81 3.98
C GLN A 14 17.41 3.66 4.99
N LYS A 15 17.34 2.41 4.51
CA LYS A 15 17.23 1.23 5.37
C LYS A 15 18.47 1.05 6.24
N GLU A 16 19.68 1.27 5.71
CA GLU A 16 20.92 1.20 6.47
C GLU A 16 21.03 2.29 7.53
N PHE A 17 20.65 3.53 7.20
CA PHE A 17 20.59 4.63 8.16
C PHE A 17 19.64 4.32 9.33
N LEU A 18 18.44 3.83 9.02
CA LEU A 18 17.46 3.42 10.05
C LEU A 18 17.95 2.23 10.89
N GLN A 19 18.73 1.32 10.32
CA GLN A 19 19.32 0.21 11.10
C GLN A 19 20.32 0.70 12.14
N LYS A 20 21.12 1.73 11.83
CA LYS A 20 22.06 2.33 12.78
C LYS A 20 21.32 2.97 13.96
N LEU A 21 20.23 3.68 13.69
CA LEU A 21 19.42 4.37 14.70
C LEU A 21 18.59 3.42 15.58
N LYS A 22 18.30 2.19 15.12
CA LYS A 22 17.44 1.23 15.82
C LYS A 22 18.03 0.74 17.15
N ARG A 23 19.35 0.82 17.35
CA ARG A 23 20.00 0.26 18.56
C ARG A 23 19.69 1.03 19.85
N ASP A 24 19.43 2.33 19.74
CA ASP A 24 19.37 3.22 20.90
C ASP A 24 17.96 3.78 21.17
N VAL A 25 16.96 3.39 20.37
CA VAL A 25 15.63 4.02 20.39
C VAL A 25 14.50 3.01 20.12
N ASP A 26 13.37 3.16 20.83
CA ASP A 26 12.13 2.40 20.55
C ASP A 26 11.69 2.58 19.10
N PHE A 27 11.47 1.47 18.39
CA PHE A 27 11.24 1.46 16.95
C PHE A 27 9.91 0.75 16.61
N LEU A 28 8.96 1.52 16.07
CA LEU A 28 7.67 1.02 15.58
C LEU A 28 7.66 1.04 14.05
N ALA A 29 7.42 -0.11 13.43
CA ALA A 29 7.19 -0.21 11.99
C ALA A 29 5.74 -0.56 11.69
N MET A 30 5.10 0.23 10.83
CA MET A 30 3.75 0.02 10.35
C MET A 30 3.78 -0.27 8.85
N THR A 31 2.87 -1.12 8.38
CA THR A 31 2.72 -1.49 6.97
C THR A 31 1.26 -1.82 6.71
N ALA A 32 0.67 -1.28 5.65
CA ALA A 32 -0.68 -1.64 5.25
C ALA A 32 -0.71 -3.00 4.52
N THR A 33 0.43 -3.46 4.01
CA THR A 33 0.56 -4.77 3.39
C THR A 33 0.98 -5.81 4.44
N PRO A 34 0.20 -6.89 4.64
CA PRO A 34 0.58 -7.93 5.58
C PRO A 34 1.88 -8.59 5.11
N ILE A 35 2.83 -8.77 6.03
CA ILE A 35 4.07 -9.50 5.77
C ILE A 35 3.69 -10.94 5.32
N PRO A 36 4.34 -11.50 4.28
CA PRO A 36 4.04 -12.85 3.82
C PRO A 36 4.00 -13.86 4.97
N ARG A 37 2.95 -14.68 5.02
CA ARG A 37 2.67 -15.60 6.13
C ARG A 37 3.84 -16.54 6.45
N THR A 38 4.57 -16.97 5.41
CA THR A 38 5.77 -17.79 5.53
C THR A 38 6.90 -17.08 6.27
N LEU A 39 7.09 -15.79 6.01
CA LEU A 39 8.08 -14.97 6.70
C LEU A 39 7.68 -14.72 8.15
N ASN A 40 6.38 -14.58 8.43
CA ASN A 40 5.89 -14.45 9.81
C ASN A 40 6.18 -15.71 10.64
N MET A 41 5.96 -16.91 10.07
CA MET A 41 6.28 -18.18 10.73
C MET A 41 7.79 -18.35 10.99
N ALA A 42 8.64 -17.84 10.09
CA ALA A 42 10.10 -17.88 10.25
C ALA A 42 10.66 -16.85 11.26
N ILE A 43 9.93 -15.75 11.50
CA ILE A 43 10.34 -14.64 12.38
C ILE A 43 9.64 -14.71 13.76
N GLY A 44 8.70 -15.63 13.96
CA GLY A 44 7.81 -15.69 15.11
C GLY A 44 8.47 -15.60 16.49
N ASP A 45 9.72 -16.03 16.63
CA ASP A 45 10.47 -15.98 17.90
C ASP A 45 11.41 -14.75 18.03
N LEU A 46 11.64 -14.01 16.95
CA LEU A 46 12.65 -12.93 16.88
C LEU A 46 12.05 -11.52 16.92
N ARG A 47 10.72 -11.39 16.85
CA ARG A 47 10.08 -10.07 16.72
C ARG A 47 8.61 -10.07 17.15
N ASP A 48 8.28 -9.19 18.08
CA ASP A 48 6.90 -8.89 18.43
C ASP A 48 6.20 -8.18 17.27
N ILE A 49 5.11 -8.78 16.77
CA ILE A 49 4.29 -8.25 15.68
C ILE A 49 2.85 -8.18 16.16
N SER A 50 2.24 -7.00 16.07
CA SER A 50 0.80 -6.83 16.27
C SER A 50 0.10 -6.71 14.91
N MET A 51 -1.00 -7.43 14.72
CA MET A 51 -1.78 -7.43 13.47
C MET A 51 -3.20 -6.92 13.72
N ILE A 52 -3.63 -5.95 12.91
CA ILE A 52 -4.99 -5.43 12.90
C ILE A 52 -5.69 -6.00 11.66
N MET A 53 -6.61 -6.96 11.86
CA MET A 53 -7.26 -7.69 10.76
C MET A 53 -8.70 -7.21 10.46
N SER A 54 -9.35 -6.56 11.42
CA SER A 54 -10.71 -6.04 11.24
C SER A 54 -10.73 -4.77 10.41
N ALA A 55 -11.64 -4.69 9.45
CA ALA A 55 -11.93 -3.45 8.75
C ALA A 55 -12.72 -2.49 9.67
N PRO A 56 -12.61 -1.17 9.50
CA PRO A 56 -13.45 -0.21 10.21
C PRO A 56 -14.94 -0.43 9.93
N GLU A 57 -15.80 -0.19 10.91
CA GLU A 57 -17.25 -0.45 10.83
C GLU A 57 -17.95 0.33 9.70
N SER A 58 -17.46 1.53 9.38
CA SER A 58 -18.04 2.40 8.34
C SER A 58 -17.58 2.06 6.91
N ARG A 59 -16.89 0.92 6.69
CA ARG A 59 -16.37 0.55 5.37
C ARG A 59 -17.45 -0.09 4.50
N VAL A 60 -17.89 0.65 3.48
CA VAL A 60 -18.73 0.09 2.41
C VAL A 60 -17.85 -0.72 1.46
N PRO A 61 -18.20 -1.98 1.12
CA PRO A 61 -17.46 -2.78 0.14
C PRO A 61 -17.39 -2.09 -1.22
N VAL A 62 -16.23 -2.16 -1.87
CA VAL A 62 -16.05 -1.66 -3.24
C VAL A 62 -16.70 -2.64 -4.22
N LYS A 63 -17.54 -2.15 -5.12
CA LYS A 63 -18.09 -2.93 -6.24
C LYS A 63 -17.04 -3.04 -7.34
N THR A 64 -16.61 -4.26 -7.66
CA THR A 64 -15.55 -4.53 -8.65
C THR A 64 -16.13 -5.13 -9.92
N PHE A 65 -15.75 -4.59 -11.07
CA PHE A 65 -16.15 -5.08 -12.39
C PHE A 65 -14.89 -5.37 -13.22
N VAL A 66 -14.89 -6.48 -13.96
CA VAL A 66 -13.82 -6.86 -14.88
C VAL A 66 -14.42 -6.88 -16.28
N THR A 67 -13.98 -5.98 -17.15
CA THR A 67 -14.48 -5.85 -18.52
C THR A 67 -13.33 -5.50 -19.46
N GLU A 68 -13.54 -5.71 -20.75
CA GLU A 68 -12.67 -5.13 -21.77
C GLU A 68 -12.72 -3.60 -21.73
N TRP A 69 -11.69 -2.96 -22.29
CA TRP A 69 -11.62 -1.51 -22.33
C TRP A 69 -12.60 -0.94 -23.37
N HIS A 70 -13.67 -0.31 -22.88
CA HIS A 70 -14.58 0.47 -23.70
C HIS A 70 -14.64 1.91 -23.21
N ASN A 71 -14.35 2.87 -24.10
CA ASN A 71 -14.33 4.29 -23.77
C ASN A 71 -15.68 4.80 -23.22
N SER A 72 -16.80 4.20 -23.65
CA SER A 72 -18.14 4.51 -23.14
C SER A 72 -18.28 4.18 -21.65
N VAL A 73 -17.86 2.98 -21.25
CA VAL A 73 -17.93 2.50 -19.85
C VAL A 73 -17.05 3.36 -18.94
N VAL A 74 -15.84 3.71 -19.39
CA VAL A 74 -14.93 4.57 -18.61
C VAL A 74 -15.52 5.97 -18.42
N LYS A 75 -16.09 6.56 -19.50
CA LYS A 75 -16.74 7.88 -19.42
C LYS A 75 -17.94 7.87 -18.47
N GLU A 76 -18.79 6.85 -18.54
CA GLU A 76 -19.94 6.71 -17.66
C GLU A 76 -19.51 6.57 -16.19
N ALA A 77 -18.50 5.75 -15.92
CA ALA A 77 -17.95 5.57 -14.57
C ALA A 77 -17.38 6.87 -14.01
N ILE A 78 -16.64 7.65 -14.82
CA ILE A 78 -16.12 8.95 -14.41
C ILE A 78 -17.26 9.95 -14.17
N ALA A 79 -18.22 10.05 -15.09
CA ALA A 79 -19.35 10.97 -14.97
C ALA A 79 -20.17 10.70 -13.71
N ARG A 80 -20.43 9.42 -13.39
CA ARG A 80 -21.14 9.00 -12.19
C ARG A 80 -20.43 9.42 -10.90
N GLU A 81 -19.10 9.34 -10.85
CA GLU A 81 -18.34 9.78 -9.68
C GLU A 81 -18.26 11.30 -9.57
N LEU A 82 -18.19 12.02 -10.70
CA LEU A 82 -18.22 13.48 -10.72
C LEU A 82 -19.57 14.05 -10.30
N ASP A 83 -20.68 13.44 -10.72
CA ASP A 83 -22.05 13.83 -10.35
C ASP A 83 -22.28 13.77 -8.83
N ARG A 84 -21.61 12.83 -8.16
CA ARG A 84 -21.61 12.67 -6.70
C ARG A 84 -20.64 13.62 -5.97
N GLY A 85 -19.94 14.50 -6.71
CA GLY A 85 -18.88 15.37 -6.17
C GLY A 85 -17.60 14.60 -5.78
N GLY A 86 -17.45 13.37 -6.24
CA GLY A 86 -16.34 12.47 -5.93
C GLY A 86 -15.09 12.72 -6.79
N ARG A 87 -14.07 11.88 -6.57
CA ARG A 87 -12.83 11.86 -7.34
C ARG A 87 -12.57 10.44 -7.86
N TYR A 88 -11.93 10.35 -9.02
CA TYR A 88 -11.56 9.06 -9.61
C TYR A 88 -10.04 8.92 -9.70
N PHE A 89 -9.56 7.68 -9.70
CA PHE A 89 -8.17 7.33 -9.95
C PHE A 89 -8.07 6.56 -11.27
N LEU A 90 -7.20 7.01 -12.17
CA LEU A 90 -6.84 6.28 -13.39
C LEU A 90 -5.39 5.82 -13.28
N TYR A 91 -5.17 4.52 -13.32
CA TYR A 91 -3.83 3.94 -13.29
C TYR A 91 -3.37 3.60 -14.70
N THR A 92 -2.21 4.10 -15.10
CA THR A 92 -1.54 3.73 -16.34
C THR A 92 -0.09 3.36 -16.06
N ILE A 93 0.39 2.30 -16.70
CA ILE A 93 1.81 1.93 -16.61
C ILE A 93 2.58 2.87 -17.54
N ARG A 94 3.49 3.67 -16.96
CA ARG A 94 4.37 4.52 -17.76
C ARG A 94 5.54 3.69 -18.27
N LEU A 95 5.48 3.26 -19.53
CA LEU A 95 6.62 2.66 -20.19
C LEU A 95 7.63 3.77 -20.54
N LYS A 96 8.85 3.67 -20.01
CA LYS A 96 9.95 4.52 -20.46
C LYS A 96 10.43 3.98 -21.81
N THR A 97 9.98 4.59 -22.90
CA THR A 97 10.64 4.38 -24.19
C THR A 97 11.97 5.13 -24.14
N SER A 98 13.08 4.39 -24.07
CA SER A 98 14.40 4.94 -24.37
C SER A 98 14.41 5.36 -25.83
N ARG A 99 14.31 6.67 -26.09
CA ARG A 99 14.75 7.20 -27.39
C ARG A 99 16.26 7.08 -27.39
N ALA A 100 16.77 6.17 -28.23
CA ALA A 100 18.16 6.19 -28.69
C ALA A 100 18.37 7.42 -29.59
#